data_AF-A0A544U7B3-F1
#
_entry.id   AF-A0A544U7B3-F1
#
_cell.length_a   1.000
_cell.length_b   1.000
_cell.length_c   1.000
_cell.angle_alpha   90.00
_cell.angle_beta   90.00
_cell.angle_gamma   90.00
#
_symmetry.space_group_name_H-M   'P 1'
#
loop_
_entity.id
_entity.type
_entity.pdbx_description
1 polymer ?
#
loop_
_entity_poly.entity_id
_entity_poly.type
_entity_poly.pdbx_seq_one_letter_code
_entity_poly.pdbx_strand_id
1 'polypeptide(L)' 'MPADFFIYIGTVHLKMDEEKVWRTTPRKLLALWDMHSIHKGWKKKEEEQVPRAYADQVQW' A
#
# COMPACT_ATOMS: atom_id res chain seq x y z
N MET A 1 15.16 -6.56 -14.50
CA MET A 1 14.77 -7.66 -13.58
C MET A 1 13.71 -7.16 -12.61
N PRO A 2 12.79 -8.00 -12.09
CA PRO A 2 11.77 -7.56 -11.14
C PRO A 2 12.33 -6.93 -9.84
N ALA A 3 13.59 -7.20 -9.48
CA ALA A 3 14.28 -6.60 -8.34
C ALA A 3 14.54 -5.09 -8.51
N ASP A 4 14.84 -4.62 -9.72
CA ASP A 4 15.18 -3.22 -10.00
C ASP A 4 14.01 -2.28 -9.65
N PHE A 5 12.78 -2.76 -9.88
CA PHE A 5 11.55 -2.03 -9.55
C PHE A 5 11.37 -1.84 -8.04
N PHE A 6 11.68 -2.87 -7.24
CA PHE A 6 11.60 -2.78 -5.78
C PHE A 6 12.68 -1.85 -5.22
N ILE A 7 13.90 -1.92 -5.74
CA ILE A 7 14.98 -1.01 -5.34
C ILE A 7 14.59 0.43 -5.67
N TYR A 8 14.09 0.69 -6.89
CA TYR A 8 13.65 2.01 -7.32
C TYR A 8 12.54 2.57 -6.42
N ILE A 9 11.50 1.79 -6.12
CA ILE A 9 10.43 2.21 -5.21
C ILE A 9 10.98 2.51 -3.81
N GLY A 10 11.83 1.64 -3.28
CA GLY A 10 12.44 1.80 -1.97
C GLY A 10 13.30 3.05 -1.84
N THR A 11 14.22 3.26 -2.79
CA THR A 11 15.22 4.34 -2.70
C THR A 11 14.68 5.68 -3.19
N VAL A 12 13.96 5.71 -4.31
CA VAL A 12 13.51 6.96 -4.95
C VAL A 12 12.23 7.47 -4.29
N HIS A 13 11.23 6.61 -4.15
CA HIS A 13 9.93 7.04 -3.66
C HIS A 13 9.81 7.01 -2.14
N LEU A 14 10.29 5.94 -1.51
CA LEU A 14 10.21 5.76 -0.06
C LEU A 14 11.42 6.36 0.68
N LYS A 15 12.43 6.88 -0.05
CA LYS A 15 13.66 7.48 0.50
C LYS A 15 14.35 6.58 1.54
N MET A 16 14.32 5.27 1.30
CA MET A 16 15.00 4.29 2.13
C MET A 16 16.43 4.07 1.62
N ASP A 17 17.36 3.83 2.54
CA ASP A 17 18.69 3.34 2.19
C ASP A 17 18.60 1.95 1.56
N GLU A 18 19.48 1.64 0.63
CA GLU A 18 19.45 0.37 -0.11
C GLU A 18 19.54 -0.84 0.83
N GLU A 19 20.37 -0.76 1.87
CA GLU A 19 20.48 -1.79 2.90
C GLU A 19 19.13 -2.07 3.59
N LYS A 20 18.34 -1.02 3.85
CA LYS A 20 17.01 -1.16 4.44
C LYS A 20 16.06 -1.81 3.45
N VAL A 21 16.15 -1.48 2.16
CA VAL A 21 15.33 -2.12 1.12
C VAL A 21 15.61 -3.61 1.05
N TRP A 22 16.88 -4.03 1.06
CA TRP A 22 17.28 -5.44 1.04
C TRP A 22 16.85 -6.21 2.29
N ARG A 23 16.79 -5.56 3.46
CA ARG A 23 16.26 -6.15 4.70
C ARG A 23 14.72 -6.21 4.73
N THR A 24 14.04 -5.59 3.77
CA THR A 24 12.58 -5.51 3.73
C THR A 24 12.03 -6.58 2.79
N THR A 25 10.98 -7.29 3.22
CA THR A 25 10.32 -8.25 2.33
C THR A 25 9.53 -7.52 1.24
N PRO A 26 9.42 -8.08 0.02
CA PRO A 26 8.66 -7.46 -1.06
C PRO A 26 7.21 -7.09 -0.65
N ARG A 27 6.56 -7.93 0.16
CA ARG A 27 5.23 -7.65 0.72
C ARG A 27 5.19 -6.36 1.56
N LYS A 28 6.16 -6.18 2.47
CA LYS A 28 6.22 -4.98 3.31
C LYS A 28 6.52 -3.74 2.49
N LEU A 29 7.39 -3.86 1.49
CA LEU A 29 7.76 -2.77 0.61
C LEU A 29 6.56 -2.30 -0.24
N LEU A 30 5.77 -3.23 -0.78
CA LEU A 30 4.55 -2.92 -1.52
C LEU A 30 3.47 -2.29 -0.63
N ALA A 31 3.29 -2.77 0.61
CA ALA A 31 2.36 -2.16 1.55
C ALA A 31 2.76 -0.72 1.90
N LEU A 32 4.06 -0.45 2.08
CA LEU A 32 4.58 0.90 2.32
C LEU A 32 4.36 1.80 1.10
N TRP A 33 4.61 1.27 -0.10
CA TRP A 33 4.38 1.96 -1.36
C TRP A 33 2.91 2.32 -1.58
N ASP A 34 1.98 1.42 -1.22
CA ASP A 34 0.55 1.67 -1.35
C ASP A 34 0.09 2.81 -0.43
N MET A 35 0.53 2.78 0.83
CA MET A 35 0.28 3.89 1.78
C MET A 35 0.92 5.20 1.33
N HIS A 36 2.14 5.16 0.80
CA HIS A 36 2.80 6.34 0.23
C HIS A 36 2.02 6.91 -0.96
N SER A 37 1.51 6.04 -1.84
CA SER A 37 0.70 6.44 -3.00
C SER A 37 -0.62 7.07 -2.59
N ILE A 38 -1.27 6.57 -1.54
CA ILE A 38 -2.46 7.19 -0.95
C ILE A 38 -2.12 8.56 -0.35
N HIS A 39 -1.02 8.66 0.41
CA HIS A 39 -0.60 9.92 1.03
C HIS A 39 -0.21 10.99 0.01
N LYS A 40 0.38 10.59 -1.13
CA LYS A 40 0.67 11.48 -2.26
C LYS A 40 -0.56 11.83 -3.10
N GLY A 41 -1.71 11.23 -2.82
CA GLY A 41 -2.94 11.42 -3.58
C GLY A 41 -2.93 10.76 -4.97
N TRP A 42 -1.97 9.87 -5.24
CA TRP A 42 -1.87 9.13 -6.50
C TRP A 42 -2.89 8.00 -6.59
N LYS A 43 -3.23 7.44 -5.42
CA LYS A 43 -4.37 6.54 -5.27
C LYS A 43 -5.42 7.22 -4.39
N LYS A 44 -6.67 7.17 -4.84
CA LYS A 44 -7.79 7.40 -3.94
C LYS A 44 -7.85 6.21 -3.00
N LYS A 45 -8.02 6.49 -1.70
CA LYS A 45 -8.31 5.44 -0.73
C LYS A 45 -9.63 4.82 -1.17
N GLU A 46 -9.61 3.56 -1.60
CA GLU A 46 -10.85 2.80 -1.72
C GLU A 46 -11.37 2.69 -0.29
N GLU A 47 -12.38 3.51 0.04
CA GLU A 47 -13.21 3.24 1.20
C GLU A 47 -13.80 1.87 0.93
N GLU A 48 -13.31 0.87 1.68
CA GLU A 48 -13.91 -0.44 1.75
C GLU A 48 -15.40 -0.20 2.03
N GLN A 49 -16.23 -0.42 1.01
CA GLN A 49 -17.68 -0.36 1.13
C GLN A 49 -18.09 -1.56 1.95
N VAL A 50 -17.81 -1.52 3.26
CA VAL A 50 -18.46 -2.40 4.22
C VAL A 50 -19.95 -2.07 4.07
N PRO A 51 -20.79 -3.00 3.60
CA PRO A 51 -22.21 -2.75 3.55
C PRO A 51 -22.66 -2.45 4.97
N ARG A 52 -22.96 -1.18 5.26
CA ARG A 52 -23.64 -0.78 6.49
C ARG A 52 -25.08 -1.24 6.36
N ALA A 53 -25.30 -2.54 6.50
CA ALA A 53 -26.62 -3.05 6.76
C ALA A 53 -26.99 -2.55 8.16
N TYR A 54 -27.94 -1.62 8.21
CA TYR A 54 -28.59 -1.27 9.46
C TYR A 54 -29.40 -2.49 9.92
N ALA A 55 -29.49 -2.73 11.22
CA ALA A 55 -30.11 -3.94 11.77
C ALA A 55 -31.59 -4.11 11.36
N ASP A 56 -32.23 -3.05 10.89
CA ASP A 56 -33.60 -3.00 10.35
C ASP A 56 -33.72 -3.48 8.89
N GLN A 57 -32.61 -3.66 8.17
CA GLN A 57 -32.59 -4.10 6.76
C GLN A 57 -32.49 -5.63 6.60
N VAL A 58 -32.49 -6.39 7.70
CA VAL A 58 -32.51 -7.86 7.67
C VAL A 58 -33.95 -8.34 7.74
N GLN A 59 -34.48 -8.80 6.59
CA GLN A 59 -35.78 -9.48 6.55
C GLN A 59 -35.57 -10.94 7.00
N TRP A 60 -36.14 -11.31 8.14
CA TRP A 60 -36.17 -12.68 8.66
C TRP A 60 -37.10 -13.57 7.84
#